data_AF-A0A1H0P4H5-F1
#
_entry.id   AF-A0A1H0P4H5-F1
#
_cell.length_a   1.000
_cell.length_b   1.000
_cell.length_c   1.000
_cell.angle_alpha   90.00
_cell.angle_beta   90.00
_cell.angle_gamma   90.00
#
_symmetry.space_group_name_H-M   'P 1'
#
loop_
_entity.id
_entity.type
_entity.pdbx_description
1 polymer ?
#
loop_
_entity_poly.entity_id
_entity_poly.type
_entity_poly.pdbx_seq_one_letter_code
_entity_poly.pdbx_strand_id
1 'polypeptide(L)'
;MNSYLSKAEKANMTRLMLLVELMGRVVEDYEKVGNADAEFMRSLRTCKTWGYKAIKRRYDFLEEDAAKDFTRHLSHMDIIFIPNDKAAKYYERVKTMSSSLCLTGEDFEKLYSGFIPKTCGKCHKKAWKKCLIREVFRKYGVETVNNNAKNCPYSYLEAGINLEAWAKAWAEENGLKYDKENMWESDGEVHEDVEEQETQNAG
;
A
#
# COMPACT_ATOMS: atom_id res chain seq x y z
N MET A 1 34.10 26.07 -30.36
CA MET A 1 32.84 25.33 -30.10
C MET A 1 31.92 25.53 -31.29
N ASN A 2 31.18 24.50 -31.73
CA ASN A 2 30.29 24.61 -32.88
C ASN A 2 29.14 25.60 -32.60
N SER A 3 28.84 26.46 -33.57
CA SER A 3 27.75 27.47 -33.55
C SER A 3 26.36 26.84 -33.65
N TYR A 4 26.29 25.60 -34.14
CA TYR A 4 25.07 24.80 -34.22
C TYR A 4 25.18 23.55 -33.35
N LEU A 5 24.06 23.21 -32.71
CA LEU A 5 23.89 21.96 -31.98
C LEU A 5 23.36 20.88 -32.92
N SER A 6 24.00 19.70 -32.90
CA SER A 6 23.42 18.50 -33.50
C SER A 6 22.09 18.12 -32.82
N LYS A 7 21.27 17.29 -33.46
CA LYS A 7 19.99 16.81 -32.87
C LYS A 7 20.18 16.19 -31.48
N ALA A 8 21.25 15.40 -31.31
CA ALA A 8 21.58 14.77 -30.03
C ALA A 8 21.99 15.81 -28.97
N GLU A 9 22.81 16.79 -29.34
CA GLU A 9 23.23 17.86 -28.43
C GLU A 9 22.06 18.76 -28.05
N LYS A 10 21.15 19.09 -28.98
CA LYS A 10 19.91 19.81 -28.68
C LYS A 10 19.12 19.07 -27.61
N ALA A 11 18.87 17.77 -27.80
CA ALA A 11 18.12 16.96 -26.84
C ALA A 11 18.78 16.93 -25.44
N ASN A 12 20.10 16.76 -25.38
CA ASN A 12 20.82 16.72 -24.12
C ASN A 12 20.88 18.09 -23.43
N MET A 13 21.07 19.16 -24.20
CA MET A 13 21.07 20.53 -23.68
C MET A 13 19.69 20.91 -23.15
N THR A 14 18.60 20.50 -23.84
CA THR A 14 17.24 20.70 -23.37
C THR A 14 17.01 20.01 -22.02
N ARG A 15 17.39 18.74 -21.91
CA ARG A 15 17.28 17.98 -20.64
C ARG A 15 18.08 18.62 -19.51
N LEU A 16 19.30 19.07 -19.81
CA LEU A 16 20.16 19.73 -18.84
C LEU A 16 19.54 21.04 -18.33
N MET A 17 19.01 21.86 -19.23
CA MET A 17 18.39 23.13 -18.87
C MET A 17 17.16 22.93 -17.98
N LEU A 18 16.28 21.99 -18.35
CA LEU A 18 15.11 21.65 -17.53
C LEU A 18 15.51 21.13 -16.14
N LEU A 19 16.56 20.30 -16.04
CA LEU A 19 17.04 19.77 -14.76
C LEU A 19 17.60 20.87 -13.85
N VAL A 20 18.37 21.81 -14.42
CA VAL A 20 18.92 22.95 -13.66
C VAL A 20 17.82 23.91 -13.24
N GLU A 21 16.79 24.11 -14.06
CA GLU A 21 15.61 24.90 -13.68
C GLU A 21 14.84 24.25 -12.53
N LEU A 22 14.58 22.95 -12.61
CA LEU A 22 13.94 22.17 -11.54
C LEU A 22 14.76 22.25 -10.25
N MET A 23 16.09 22.08 -10.32
CA MET A 23 16.98 22.26 -9.17
C MET A 23 16.85 23.67 -8.59
N GLY A 24 16.66 24.69 -9.44
CA GLY A 24 16.39 26.05 -9.02
C GLY A 24 15.17 26.17 -8.11
N ARG A 25 14.05 25.56 -8.51
CA ARG A 25 12.79 25.53 -7.74
C ARG A 25 12.94 24.74 -6.45
N VAL A 26 13.60 23.57 -6.50
CA VAL A 26 13.85 22.74 -5.31
C VAL A 26 14.68 23.48 -4.26
N VAL A 27 15.71 24.25 -4.67
CA VAL A 27 16.49 25.08 -3.75
C VAL A 27 15.62 26.13 -3.07
N GLU A 28 14.73 26.79 -3.82
CA GLU A 28 13.81 27.81 -3.28
C GLU A 28 12.80 27.20 -2.30
N ASP A 29 12.33 25.98 -2.56
CA ASP A 29 11.45 25.28 -1.63
C ASP A 29 12.18 24.84 -0.36
N TYR A 30 13.43 24.37 -0.47
CA TYR A 30 14.26 24.05 0.70
C TYR A 30 14.54 25.28 1.57
N GLU A 31 14.73 26.45 0.97
CA GLU A 31 14.92 27.71 1.73
C GLU A 31 13.69 28.06 2.59
N LYS A 32 12.48 27.60 2.21
CA LYS A 32 11.24 27.81 2.99
C LYS A 32 11.09 26.87 4.18
N VAL A 33 11.83 25.74 4.22
CA VAL A 33 11.70 24.71 5.27
C VAL A 33 12.28 25.17 6.61
N GLY A 34 13.03 26.29 6.65
CA GLY A 34 13.50 26.96 7.86
C GLY A 34 14.67 26.27 8.60
N ASN A 35 14.74 24.94 8.54
CA ASN A 35 15.70 24.11 9.28
C ASN A 35 16.70 23.37 8.36
N ALA A 36 16.90 23.84 7.12
CA ALA A 36 17.82 23.20 6.20
C ALA A 36 19.28 23.44 6.63
N ASP A 37 20.09 22.38 6.62
CA ASP A 37 21.51 22.46 6.98
C ASP A 37 22.27 23.48 6.08
N ALA A 38 23.06 24.34 6.70
CA ALA A 38 23.70 25.47 6.04
C ALA A 38 24.79 25.03 5.05
N GLU A 39 25.52 23.95 5.36
CA GLU A 39 26.57 23.40 4.50
C GLU A 39 25.95 22.70 3.27
N PHE A 40 24.90 21.92 3.49
CA PHE A 40 24.06 21.36 2.44
C PHE A 40 23.50 22.45 1.51
N MET A 41 22.88 23.50 2.05
CA MET A 41 22.31 24.59 1.26
C MET A 41 23.38 25.39 0.49
N ARG A 42 24.58 25.56 1.06
CA ARG A 42 25.72 26.17 0.35
C ARG A 42 26.12 25.32 -0.87
N SER A 43 26.22 24.01 -0.68
CA SER A 43 26.58 23.08 -1.76
C SER A 43 25.53 23.05 -2.87
N LEU A 44 24.24 23.02 -2.52
CA LEU A 44 23.14 23.08 -3.47
C LEU A 44 23.13 24.39 -4.28
N ARG A 45 23.29 25.55 -3.63
CA ARG A 45 23.37 26.85 -4.33
C ARG A 45 24.58 26.95 -5.25
N THR A 46 25.70 26.35 -4.83
CA THR A 46 26.91 26.25 -5.65
C THR A 46 26.63 25.40 -6.89
N CYS A 47 26.00 24.23 -6.73
CA CYS A 47 25.59 23.38 -7.85
C CYS A 47 24.66 24.11 -8.83
N LYS A 48 23.62 24.79 -8.34
CA LYS A 48 22.73 25.68 -9.13
C LYS A 48 23.54 26.67 -9.97
N THR A 49 24.44 27.40 -9.32
CA THR A 49 25.27 28.43 -9.96
C THR A 49 26.17 27.87 -11.05
N TRP A 50 26.86 26.76 -10.79
CA TRP A 50 27.74 26.12 -11.77
C TRP A 50 26.97 25.51 -12.94
N GLY A 51 25.79 24.92 -12.68
CA GLY A 51 24.87 24.46 -13.72
C GLY A 51 24.47 25.56 -14.69
N TYR A 52 24.00 26.71 -14.15
CA TYR A 52 23.66 27.88 -14.98
C TYR A 52 24.87 28.42 -15.75
N LYS A 53 26.06 28.46 -15.14
CA LYS A 53 27.29 28.90 -15.84
C LYS A 53 27.66 27.96 -16.99
N ALA A 54 27.51 26.65 -16.83
CA ALA A 54 27.79 25.68 -17.88
C ALA A 54 26.81 25.81 -19.06
N ILE A 55 25.51 25.95 -18.75
CA ILE A 55 24.47 26.22 -19.75
C ILE A 55 24.75 27.52 -20.49
N LYS A 56 24.97 28.62 -19.75
CA LYS A 56 25.23 29.94 -20.32
C LYS A 56 26.43 29.91 -21.24
N ARG A 57 27.55 29.30 -20.82
CA ARG A 57 28.72 29.12 -21.68
C ARG A 57 28.37 28.44 -22.98
N ARG A 58 27.57 27.36 -22.97
CA ARG A 58 27.16 26.67 -24.22
C ARG A 58 26.21 27.51 -25.06
N TYR A 59 25.31 28.23 -24.41
CA TYR A 59 24.28 29.06 -25.01
C TYR A 59 24.87 30.31 -25.68
N ASP A 60 25.87 30.94 -25.09
CA ASP A 60 26.58 32.12 -25.62
C ASP A 60 27.34 31.83 -26.94
N PHE A 61 27.61 30.55 -27.24
CA PHE A 61 28.20 30.13 -28.52
C PHE A 61 27.17 29.83 -29.62
N LEU A 62 25.86 29.86 -29.30
CA LEU A 62 24.81 29.68 -30.30
C LEU A 62 24.58 30.99 -31.06
N GLU A 63 24.21 30.86 -32.33
CA GLU A 63 23.69 32.00 -33.09
C GLU A 63 22.37 32.50 -32.48
N GLU A 64 22.12 33.80 -32.59
CA GLU A 64 21.01 34.47 -31.91
C GLU A 64 19.64 33.86 -32.26
N ASP A 65 19.44 33.48 -33.53
CA ASP A 65 18.20 32.84 -33.99
C ASP A 65 18.04 31.43 -33.43
N ALA A 66 19.12 30.64 -33.45
CA ALA A 66 19.13 29.30 -32.87
C ALA A 66 18.88 29.33 -31.35
N ALA A 67 19.39 30.35 -30.67
CA ALA A 67 19.19 30.59 -29.25
C ALA A 67 17.71 30.94 -28.94
N LYS A 68 17.12 31.88 -29.70
CA LYS A 68 15.71 32.28 -29.56
C LYS A 68 14.76 31.10 -29.74
N ASP A 69 14.95 30.30 -30.79
CA ASP A 69 14.16 29.10 -31.03
C ASP A 69 14.29 28.09 -29.89
N PHE A 70 15.52 27.90 -29.39
CA PHE A 70 15.77 26.96 -28.28
C PHE A 70 15.07 27.37 -26.98
N THR A 71 15.12 28.66 -26.65
CA THR A 71 14.43 29.21 -25.46
C THR A 71 12.91 29.09 -25.57
N ARG A 72 12.34 29.38 -26.75
CA ARG A 72 10.91 29.19 -26.99
C ARG A 72 10.49 27.73 -26.83
N HIS A 73 11.30 26.78 -27.29
CA HIS A 73 10.98 25.36 -27.16
C HIS A 73 11.03 24.91 -25.71
N LEU A 74 11.98 25.41 -24.92
CA LEU A 74 12.13 25.08 -23.50
C LEU A 74 10.96 25.56 -22.65
N SER A 75 10.41 26.75 -22.89
CA SER A 75 9.29 27.30 -22.10
C SER A 75 8.02 26.46 -22.16
N HIS A 76 7.92 25.55 -23.13
CA HIS A 76 6.79 24.64 -23.30
C HIS A 76 7.06 23.21 -22.82
N MET A 77 8.24 22.95 -22.23
CA MET A 77 8.63 21.63 -21.76
C MET A 77 8.63 21.57 -20.23
N ASP A 78 8.22 20.41 -19.70
CA ASP A 78 8.28 20.11 -18.27
C ASP A 78 8.92 18.73 -18.08
N ILE A 79 9.49 18.50 -16.89
CA ILE A 79 10.06 17.21 -16.53
C ILE A 79 9.00 16.34 -15.88
N ILE A 80 8.68 15.23 -16.53
CA ILE A 80 7.85 14.17 -15.96
C ILE A 80 8.75 12.99 -15.62
N PHE A 81 8.80 12.62 -14.34
CA PHE A 81 9.47 11.40 -13.91
C PHE A 81 8.56 10.21 -14.15
N ILE A 82 8.88 9.41 -15.16
CA ILE A 82 8.18 8.16 -15.45
C ILE A 82 9.00 7.01 -14.82
N PRO A 83 8.43 6.22 -13.91
CA PRO A 83 9.13 5.06 -13.36
C PRO A 83 9.46 4.09 -14.50
N ASN A 84 10.68 3.57 -14.50
CA ASN A 84 11.04 2.50 -15.41
C ASN A 84 10.20 1.24 -15.11
N ASP A 85 10.09 0.33 -16.07
CA ASP A 85 9.26 -0.89 -15.93
C ASP A 85 9.61 -1.72 -14.69
N LYS A 86 10.88 -1.70 -14.27
CA LYS A 86 11.33 -2.40 -13.05
C LYS A 86 10.80 -1.71 -11.79
N ALA A 87 10.87 -0.39 -11.71
CA ALA A 87 10.39 0.41 -10.61
C ALA A 87 8.85 0.34 -10.50
N ALA A 88 8.14 0.35 -11.63
CA ALA A 88 6.70 0.16 -11.66
C ALA A 88 6.29 -1.22 -11.10
N LYS A 89 6.97 -2.29 -11.53
CA LYS A 89 6.76 -3.65 -10.99
C LYS A 89 7.07 -3.74 -9.50
N TYR A 90 8.15 -3.11 -9.06
CA TYR A 90 8.54 -3.10 -7.65
C TYR A 90 7.52 -2.33 -6.79
N TYR A 91 7.06 -1.17 -7.27
CA TYR A 91 6.01 -0.39 -6.61
C TYR A 91 4.73 -1.19 -6.43
N GLU A 92 4.24 -1.87 -7.47
CA GLU A 92 3.05 -2.73 -7.35
C GLU A 92 3.27 -3.91 -6.40
N ARG A 93 4.48 -4.48 -6.34
CA ARG A 93 4.81 -5.53 -5.36
C ARG A 93 4.77 -5.00 -3.93
N VAL A 94 5.40 -3.84 -3.67
CA VAL A 94 5.40 -3.20 -2.35
C VAL A 94 3.98 -2.80 -1.95
N LYS A 95 3.21 -2.23 -2.87
CA LYS A 95 1.80 -1.89 -2.66
C LYS A 95 0.99 -3.13 -2.28
N THR A 96 1.14 -4.23 -3.03
CA THR A 96 0.47 -5.50 -2.73
C THR A 96 0.87 -6.01 -1.34
N MET A 97 2.16 -6.02 -1.01
CA MET A 97 2.65 -6.43 0.31
C MET A 97 2.13 -5.54 1.43
N SER A 98 2.15 -4.21 1.25
CA SER A 98 1.64 -3.24 2.22
C SER A 98 0.12 -3.32 2.42
N SER A 99 -0.61 -3.76 1.38
CA SER A 99 -2.06 -3.95 1.42
C SER A 99 -2.48 -5.35 1.91
N SER A 100 -1.51 -6.25 2.13
CA SER A 100 -1.78 -7.61 2.57
C SER A 100 -1.54 -7.72 4.07
N LEU A 101 -2.60 -7.99 4.85
CA LEU A 101 -2.47 -8.40 6.24
C LEU A 101 -1.99 -9.86 6.25
N CYS A 102 -0.78 -10.11 6.76
CA CYS A 102 -0.27 -11.47 6.94
C CYS A 102 -0.92 -12.09 8.18
N LEU A 103 -1.90 -12.97 7.99
CA LEU A 103 -2.45 -13.82 9.04
C LEU A 103 -1.84 -15.22 8.95
N THR A 104 -1.58 -15.86 10.09
CA THR A 104 -1.23 -17.28 10.10
C THR A 104 -2.45 -18.11 9.69
N GLY A 105 -2.23 -19.33 9.21
CA GLY A 105 -3.34 -20.24 8.85
C GLY A 105 -4.25 -20.51 10.05
N GLU A 106 -3.67 -20.71 11.22
CA GLU A 106 -4.41 -20.93 12.48
C GLU A 106 -5.26 -19.72 12.88
N ASP A 107 -4.73 -18.50 12.76
CA ASP A 107 -5.48 -17.28 13.07
C ASP A 107 -6.61 -17.06 12.07
N PHE A 108 -6.39 -17.40 10.80
CA PHE A 108 -7.43 -17.39 9.79
C PHE A 108 -8.53 -18.41 10.10
N GLU A 109 -8.17 -19.63 10.52
CA GLU A 109 -9.13 -20.68 10.92
C GLU A 109 -9.93 -20.28 12.16
N LYS A 110 -9.30 -19.65 13.16
CA LYS A 110 -9.99 -19.10 14.35
C LYS A 110 -10.95 -17.98 13.98
N LEU A 111 -10.53 -17.04 13.12
CA LEU A 111 -11.38 -15.96 12.64
C LEU A 111 -12.56 -16.52 11.83
N TYR A 112 -12.29 -17.51 11.00
CA TYR A 112 -13.27 -18.22 10.20
C TYR A 112 -14.30 -18.95 11.06
N SER A 113 -13.87 -19.69 12.08
CA SER A 113 -14.75 -20.45 12.98
C SER A 113 -15.64 -19.55 13.84
N GLY A 114 -15.18 -18.35 14.20
CA GLY A 114 -16.01 -17.34 14.87
C GLY A 114 -16.97 -16.58 13.92
N PHE A 115 -16.54 -16.30 12.69
CA PHE A 115 -17.30 -15.47 11.74
C PHE A 115 -18.40 -16.23 10.99
N ILE A 116 -18.14 -17.48 10.58
CA ILE A 116 -19.10 -18.24 9.79
C ILE A 116 -20.41 -18.53 10.52
N PRO A 117 -20.41 -19.00 11.79
CA PRO A 117 -21.65 -19.27 12.51
C PRO A 117 -22.53 -18.02 12.62
N LYS A 118 -21.92 -16.83 12.70
CA LYS A 118 -22.61 -15.53 12.76
C LYS A 118 -23.14 -15.06 11.40
N THR A 119 -22.49 -15.41 10.30
CA THR A 119 -22.82 -14.91 8.96
C THR A 119 -23.42 -15.97 8.05
N CYS A 120 -22.60 -16.90 7.55
CA CYS A 120 -23.02 -17.95 6.63
C CYS A 120 -23.89 -19.02 7.29
N GLY A 121 -23.73 -19.26 8.60
CA GLY A 121 -24.52 -20.23 9.37
C GLY A 121 -26.01 -19.89 9.38
N LYS A 122 -26.38 -18.60 9.46
CA LYS A 122 -27.77 -18.11 9.48
C LYS A 122 -28.26 -17.63 8.10
N CYS A 123 -27.47 -17.83 7.05
CA CYS A 123 -27.75 -17.27 5.73
C CYS A 123 -28.74 -18.13 4.93
N HIS A 124 -29.85 -17.50 4.49
CA HIS A 124 -30.87 -18.09 3.61
C HIS A 124 -30.95 -17.41 2.23
N LYS A 125 -29.93 -16.64 1.84
CA LYS A 125 -29.99 -15.87 0.59
C LYS A 125 -29.97 -16.78 -0.63
N LYS A 126 -31.04 -16.73 -1.43
CA LYS A 126 -31.12 -17.40 -2.74
C LYS A 126 -30.13 -16.83 -3.77
N ALA A 127 -29.76 -15.56 -3.64
CA ALA A 127 -28.77 -14.87 -4.49
C ALA A 127 -27.31 -15.09 -4.02
N TRP A 128 -26.98 -16.28 -3.50
CA TRP A 128 -25.67 -16.61 -2.94
C TRP A 128 -24.51 -16.52 -3.95
N LYS A 129 -24.80 -16.60 -5.26
CA LYS A 129 -23.79 -16.51 -6.32
C LYS A 129 -23.08 -15.15 -6.36
N LYS A 130 -23.72 -14.07 -5.89
CA LYS A 130 -23.15 -12.71 -5.80
C LYS A 130 -22.65 -12.37 -4.38
N CYS A 131 -22.55 -13.36 -3.50
CA CYS A 131 -22.11 -13.14 -2.13
C CYS A 131 -20.60 -12.84 -2.08
N LEU A 132 -20.23 -11.68 -1.54
CA LEU A 132 -18.84 -11.25 -1.39
C LEU A 132 -18.03 -12.23 -0.53
N ILE A 133 -18.63 -12.74 0.55
CA ILE A 133 -17.97 -13.69 1.46
C ILE A 133 -17.63 -15.00 0.72
N ARG A 134 -18.52 -15.47 -0.17
CA ARG A 134 -18.25 -16.66 -0.98
C ARG A 134 -17.08 -16.46 -1.93
N GLU A 135 -16.94 -15.28 -2.51
CA GLU A 135 -15.83 -14.97 -3.41
C GLU A 135 -14.49 -15.04 -2.66
N VAL A 136 -14.46 -14.49 -1.45
CA VAL A 136 -13.31 -14.59 -0.53
C VAL A 136 -13.01 -16.06 -0.19
N PHE A 137 -14.00 -16.84 0.23
CA PHE A 137 -13.82 -18.26 0.56
C PHE A 137 -13.27 -19.08 -0.60
N ARG A 138 -13.77 -18.86 -1.82
CA ARG A 138 -13.24 -19.52 -3.01
C ARG A 138 -11.80 -19.10 -3.32
N LYS A 139 -11.49 -17.80 -3.17
CA LYS A 139 -10.14 -17.27 -3.42
C LYS A 139 -9.10 -17.89 -2.49
N TYR A 140 -9.47 -18.15 -1.24
CA TYR A 140 -8.59 -18.73 -0.22
C TYR A 140 -8.76 -20.25 -0.06
N GLY A 141 -9.48 -20.92 -0.97
CA GLY A 141 -9.56 -22.39 -1.00
C GLY A 141 -10.37 -23.02 0.14
N VAL A 142 -11.26 -22.26 0.77
CA VAL A 142 -12.09 -22.75 1.87
C VAL A 142 -13.12 -23.76 1.36
N GLU A 143 -13.12 -24.95 1.96
CA GLU A 143 -14.04 -26.03 1.64
C GLU A 143 -15.50 -25.66 1.95
N THR A 144 -16.40 -26.12 1.08
CA THR A 144 -17.83 -25.93 1.27
C THR A 144 -18.39 -26.91 2.30
N VAL A 145 -19.28 -26.41 3.15
CA VAL A 145 -19.94 -27.20 4.20
C VAL A 145 -20.88 -28.25 3.61
N ASN A 146 -21.59 -27.91 2.53
CA ASN A 146 -22.46 -28.83 1.81
C ASN A 146 -22.39 -28.59 0.30
N ASN A 147 -21.74 -29.53 -0.41
CA ASN A 147 -21.60 -29.50 -1.87
C ASN A 147 -22.94 -29.65 -2.61
N ASN A 148 -23.95 -30.23 -1.97
CA ASN A 148 -25.26 -30.52 -2.56
C ASN A 148 -26.35 -29.54 -2.09
N ALA A 149 -25.97 -28.42 -1.48
CA ALA A 149 -26.90 -27.40 -1.01
C ALA A 149 -27.74 -26.81 -2.16
N LYS A 150 -29.04 -26.60 -1.91
CA LYS A 150 -29.96 -25.99 -2.90
C LYS A 150 -29.74 -24.48 -2.98
N ASN A 151 -29.37 -23.86 -1.86
CA ASN A 151 -28.97 -22.45 -1.77
C ASN A 151 -27.45 -22.34 -1.58
N CYS A 152 -26.98 -21.64 -0.55
CA CYS A 152 -25.57 -21.37 -0.36
C CYS A 152 -24.81 -22.63 0.11
N PRO A 153 -23.74 -23.06 -0.58
CA PRO A 153 -22.97 -24.26 -0.19
C PRO A 153 -22.18 -24.11 1.12
N TYR A 154 -22.11 -22.89 1.67
CA TYR A 154 -21.53 -22.59 2.98
C TYR A 154 -22.59 -22.44 4.09
N SER A 155 -23.87 -22.70 3.81
CA SER A 155 -24.95 -22.58 4.80
C SER A 155 -25.01 -23.80 5.71
N TYR A 156 -24.96 -23.58 7.02
CA TYR A 156 -25.01 -24.66 8.02
C TYR A 156 -26.43 -25.23 8.17
N LEU A 157 -27.45 -24.38 7.99
CA LEU A 157 -28.85 -24.79 8.07
C LEU A 157 -29.24 -25.78 6.98
N GLU A 158 -28.71 -25.63 5.76
CA GLU A 158 -28.91 -26.61 4.69
C GLU A 158 -28.03 -27.86 4.82
N ALA A 159 -26.97 -27.80 5.62
CA ALA A 159 -26.16 -28.96 5.97
C ALA A 159 -26.80 -29.79 7.11
N GLY A 160 -27.95 -29.37 7.65
CA GLY A 160 -28.60 -30.04 8.78
C GLY A 160 -27.89 -29.82 10.12
N ILE A 161 -26.97 -28.87 10.18
CA ILE A 161 -26.23 -28.55 11.41
C ILE A 161 -27.11 -27.66 12.29
N ASN A 162 -27.49 -28.16 13.47
CA ASN A 162 -28.19 -27.37 14.47
C ASN A 162 -27.20 -26.49 15.23
N LEU A 163 -27.17 -25.20 14.88
CA LEU A 163 -26.30 -24.20 15.50
C LEU A 163 -26.48 -24.08 17.03
N GLU A 164 -27.69 -24.28 17.55
CA GLU A 164 -27.94 -24.23 19.00
C GLU A 164 -27.33 -25.44 19.71
N ALA A 165 -27.41 -26.64 19.11
CA ALA A 165 -26.82 -27.84 19.68
C ALA A 165 -25.28 -27.80 19.62
N TRP A 166 -24.73 -27.30 18.52
CA TRP A 166 -23.28 -27.10 18.37
C TRP A 166 -22.75 -26.06 19.36
N ALA A 167 -23.43 -24.93 19.52
CA ALA A 167 -23.03 -23.89 20.48
C ALA A 167 -23.08 -24.38 21.94
N LYS A 168 -24.06 -25.22 22.30
CA LYS A 168 -24.11 -25.87 23.63
C LYS A 168 -22.91 -26.79 23.87
N ALA A 169 -22.60 -27.66 22.91
CA ALA A 169 -21.46 -28.57 23.03
C ALA A 169 -20.13 -27.81 23.13
N TRP A 170 -19.96 -26.75 22.34
CA TRP A 170 -18.76 -25.91 22.39
C TRP A 170 -18.63 -25.16 23.72
N ALA A 171 -19.73 -24.63 24.25
CA ALA A 171 -19.72 -23.96 25.55
C ALA A 171 -19.34 -24.92 26.69
N GLU A 172 -19.89 -26.14 26.69
CA GLU A 172 -19.54 -27.20 27.65
C GLU A 172 -18.06 -27.61 27.56
N GLU A 173 -17.53 -27.76 26.35
CA GLU A 173 -16.12 -28.13 26.12
C GLU A 173 -15.13 -27.05 26.56
N ASN A 174 -15.54 -25.77 26.50
CA ASN A 174 -14.71 -24.62 26.89
C ASN A 174 -15.03 -24.08 28.29
N GLY A 175 -15.88 -24.78 29.07
CA GLY A 175 -16.23 -24.39 30.44
C GLY A 175 -17.09 -23.11 30.55
N LEU A 176 -17.73 -22.69 29.45
CA LEU A 176 -18.56 -21.49 29.35
C LEU A 176 -20.04 -21.84 29.55
N LYS A 177 -20.81 -20.91 30.12
CA LYS A 177 -22.26 -21.08 30.28
C LYS A 177 -22.95 -20.78 28.95
N TYR A 178 -23.79 -21.69 28.49
CA TYR A 178 -24.62 -21.45 27.31
C TYR A 178 -25.64 -20.34 27.60
N ASP A 179 -25.41 -19.16 27.02
CA ASP A 179 -26.37 -18.06 26.98
C ASP A 179 -27.04 -18.02 25.61
N LYS A 180 -28.38 -18.06 25.59
CA LYS A 180 -29.17 -18.02 24.35
C LYS A 180 -29.28 -16.60 23.78
N GLU A 181 -29.20 -15.58 24.64
CA GLU A 181 -29.35 -14.17 24.30
C GLU A 181 -27.98 -13.52 24.02
N ASN A 182 -26.96 -13.82 24.84
CA ASN A 182 -25.60 -13.26 24.73
C ASN A 182 -24.59 -14.21 24.06
N MET A 183 -25.06 -15.20 23.31
CA MET A 183 -24.24 -16.25 22.66
C MET A 183 -23.03 -15.72 21.86
N TRP A 184 -22.99 -14.41 21.54
CA TRP A 184 -22.04 -13.80 20.61
C TRP A 184 -21.64 -12.34 20.90
N GLU A 185 -22.09 -11.72 22.00
CA GLU A 185 -21.46 -10.49 22.50
C GLU A 185 -20.12 -10.92 23.07
N SER A 186 -19.01 -10.33 22.59
CA SER A 186 -17.74 -10.60 23.23
C SER A 186 -17.83 -10.05 24.64
N ASP A 187 -17.77 -10.92 25.64
CA ASP A 187 -17.39 -10.50 26.98
C ASP A 187 -15.95 -9.99 26.85
N GLY A 188 -15.83 -8.69 26.58
CA GLY A 188 -14.58 -7.96 26.51
C GLY A 188 -13.99 -7.75 27.89
N GLU A 189 -13.94 -8.80 28.71
CA GLU A 189 -13.11 -8.89 29.89
C GLU A 189 -12.30 -10.18 29.78
N VAL A 190 -11.19 -10.07 29.04
CA VAL A 190 -10.05 -10.95 29.28
C VAL A 190 -9.63 -10.67 30.72
N HIS A 191 -10.00 -11.56 31.65
CA HIS A 191 -9.34 -11.59 32.95
C HIS A 191 -7.87 -11.95 32.67
N GLU A 192 -7.02 -10.93 32.60
CA GLU A 192 -5.57 -11.10 32.68
C GLU A 192 -5.22 -11.55 34.09
N ASP A 193 -5.46 -12.83 34.40
CA ASP A 193 -4.74 -13.50 35.48
C ASP A 193 -3.38 -13.94 34.91
N VAL A 194 -2.57 -12.96 34.52
CA VAL A 194 -1.13 -13.18 34.38
C VAL A 194 -0.57 -12.98 35.77
N GLU A 195 -0.45 -14.08 36.52
CA GLU A 195 0.47 -14.11 37.66
C GLU A 195 1.86 -13.73 37.13
N GLU A 196 2.24 -12.47 37.30
CA GLU A 196 3.62 -12.02 37.18
C GLU A 196 4.45 -12.84 38.16
N GLN A 197 5.08 -13.91 37.65
CA GLN A 197 6.22 -14.50 38.34
C GLN A 197 7.33 -13.46 38.33
N GLU A 198 7.36 -12.65 39.39
CA GLU A 198 8.49 -11.82 39.78
C GLU A 198 9.76 -12.64 39.62
N THR A 199 10.61 -12.23 38.67
CA THR A 199 11.99 -12.67 38.60
C THR A 199 12.73 -12.19 39.85
N GLN A 200 12.67 -13.00 40.91
CA GLN A 200 13.68 -13.03 41.96
C GLN A 200 14.68 -14.14 41.64
N ASN A 201 15.87 -13.73 41.22
CA ASN A 201 17.17 -14.38 41.44
C ASN A 201 18.21 -13.35 40.94
N ALA A 202 18.74 -12.45 41.78
CA ALA A 202 19.71 -12.69 42.85
C ALA A 202 20.94 -13.45 42.35
N GLY A 203 22.08 -12.75 42.24
CA GLY A 203 23.39 -13.30 41.91
C GLY A 203 24.29 -12.31 41.21
#